data_AF-A0AAJ2R912-F1
#
_entry.id   AF-A0AAJ2R912-F1
#
_cell.length_a   1.000
_cell.length_b   1.000
_cell.length_c   1.000
_cell.angle_alpha   90.00
_cell.angle_beta   90.00
_cell.angle_gamma   90.00
#
_symmetry.space_group_name_H-M   'P 1'
#
loop_
_entity.id
_entity.type
_entity.pdbx_description
1 polymer ?
#
loop_
_entity_poly.entity_id
_entity_poly.type
_entity_poly.pdbx_seq_one_letter_code
_entity_poly.pdbx_strand_id
1 'polypeptide(L)' 'MFKGSTRPLTKSEVQRMGFADDARQRRRQHRRAAKRLLKSGGFFNGNSMRGTTFHAVAMWHLAHARVLAQR' A
#
# COMPACT_ATOMS: atom_id res chain seq x y z
N MET A 1 15.19 -2.80 4.02
CA MET A 1 13.86 -3.38 4.30
C MET A 1 12.87 -2.22 4.44
N PHE A 2 11.75 -2.21 3.69
CA PHE A 2 10.80 -1.08 3.71
C PHE A 2 10.15 -0.96 5.10
N LYS A 3 10.44 0.11 5.84
CA LYS A 3 9.78 0.47 7.09
C LYS A 3 8.61 1.43 6.82
N GLY A 4 7.69 1.04 5.95
CA GLY A 4 6.50 1.84 5.70
C GLY A 4 5.64 1.92 6.97
N SER A 5 5.26 3.11 7.41
CA SER A 5 4.41 3.28 8.58
C SER A 5 3.03 2.64 8.36
N THR A 6 2.55 1.89 9.35
CA THR A 6 1.19 1.31 9.40
C THR A 6 0.17 2.29 9.97
N ARG A 7 0.58 3.52 10.33
CA ARG A 7 -0.35 4.57 10.74
C ARG A 7 -1.36 4.81 9.61
N PRO A 8 -2.64 5.04 9.91
CA PRO A 8 -3.61 5.43 8.89
C PRO A 8 -3.09 6.67 8.15
N LEU A 9 -3.14 6.64 6.82
CA LEU A 9 -2.86 7.84 6.02
C LEU A 9 -3.87 8.93 6.37
N THR A 10 -3.38 10.15 6.56
CA THR A 10 -4.22 11.35 6.68
C THR A 10 -4.90 11.66 5.33
N LYS A 11 -5.97 12.47 5.33
CA LYS A 11 -6.68 12.83 4.09
C LYS A 11 -5.75 13.47 3.04
N SER A 12 -4.84 14.34 3.47
CA SER A 12 -3.85 14.98 2.59
C SER A 12 -2.87 13.97 1.98
N GLU A 13 -2.43 12.98 2.76
CA GLU A 13 -1.56 11.90 2.27
C GLU A 13 -2.29 10.97 1.29
N VAL A 14 -3.56 10.65 1.56
CA VAL A 14 -4.42 9.86 0.67
C VAL A 14 -4.56 10.54 -0.69
N GLN A 15 -4.87 11.84 -0.70
CA GLN A 15 -5.02 12.61 -1.94
C GLN A 15 -3.70 12.72 -2.71
N ARG A 16 -2.58 13.01 -2.02
CA ARG A 16 -1.25 13.08 -2.66
C ARG A 16 -0.83 11.77 -3.32
N MET A 17 -1.26 10.64 -2.77
CA MET A 17 -0.99 9.30 -3.32
C MET A 17 -2.01 8.88 -4.40
N GLY A 18 -3.05 9.68 -4.66
CA GLY A 18 -4.11 9.36 -5.63
C GLY A 18 -5.08 8.27 -5.15
N PHE A 19 -5.18 8.05 -3.84
CA PHE A 19 -6.16 7.13 -3.26
C PHE A 19 -7.52 7.82 -3.05
N ALA A 20 -8.57 7.02 -2.99
CA ALA A 20 -9.92 7.51 -2.71
C ALA A 20 -10.06 7.97 -1.24
N ASP A 21 -10.84 9.03 -1.03
CA ASP A 21 -11.14 9.54 0.31
C ASP A 21 -12.05 8.57 1.11
N ASP A 22 -12.93 7.84 0.44
CA ASP A 22 -13.74 6.79 1.06
C ASP A 22 -12.86 5.62 1.53
N ALA A 23 -12.95 5.31 2.84
CA ALA A 23 -12.23 4.23 3.49
C ALA A 23 -12.49 2.85 2.82
N ARG A 24 -13.73 2.59 2.39
CA ARG A 24 -14.10 1.31 1.77
C ARG A 24 -13.46 1.15 0.40
N GLN A 25 -13.41 2.22 -0.40
CA GLN A 25 -12.74 2.25 -1.69
C GLN A 25 -11.23 2.16 -1.54
N ARG A 26 -10.64 2.94 -0.63
CA ARG A 26 -9.20 2.91 -0.32
C ARG A 26 -8.73 1.52 0.08
N ARG A 27 -9.49 0.83 0.95
CA ARG A 27 -9.22 -0.57 1.30
C ARG A 27 -9.19 -1.51 0.08
N ARG A 28 -10.09 -1.32 -0.89
CA ARG A 28 -10.07 -2.11 -2.14
C ARG A 28 -8.86 -1.77 -3.00
N GLN A 29 -8.47 -0.50 -3.09
CA GLN A 29 -7.29 -0.05 -3.82
C GLN A 29 -6.01 -0.65 -3.25
N HIS A 30 -5.80 -0.59 -1.93
CA HIS A 30 -4.65 -1.23 -1.27
C HIS A 30 -4.62 -2.75 -1.52
N ARG A 31 -5.75 -3.46 -1.40
CA ARG A 31 -5.79 -4.90 -1.68
C ARG A 31 -5.45 -5.24 -3.14
N ARG A 32 -5.93 -4.45 -4.10
CA ARG A 32 -5.62 -4.63 -5.52
C ARG A 32 -4.13 -4.39 -5.80
N ALA A 33 -3.54 -3.35 -5.20
CA ALA A 33 -2.12 -3.06 -5.30
C ALA A 33 -1.28 -4.21 -4.73
N ALA A 34 -1.58 -4.67 -3.51
CA ALA A 34 -0.88 -5.80 -2.90
C ALA A 34 -0.93 -7.06 -3.77
N LYS A 35 -2.12 -7.42 -4.30
CA LYS A 35 -2.27 -8.57 -5.20
C LYS A 35 -1.46 -8.44 -6.48
N ARG A 36 -1.47 -7.25 -7.12
CA ARG A 36 -0.69 -7.00 -8.33
C ARG A 36 0.80 -7.17 -8.05
N LEU A 37 1.30 -6.52 -7.00
CA LEU A 37 2.71 -6.53 -6.61
C LEU A 37 3.21 -7.95 -6.27
N LEU A 38 2.41 -8.75 -5.56
CA LEU A 38 2.72 -10.16 -5.25
C LEU A 38 2.70 -11.04 -6.49
N LYS A 39 1.74 -10.85 -7.40
CA LYS A 39 1.66 -11.61 -8.65
C LYS A 39 2.84 -11.31 -9.59
N SER A 40 3.35 -10.08 -9.59
CA SER A 40 4.47 -9.67 -10.45
C SER A 40 5.85 -10.18 -10.04
N GLY A 41 5.99 -10.89 -8.90
CA GLY A 41 7.18 -11.70 -8.57
C GLY A 41 8.55 -10.98 -8.50
N GLY A 42 8.60 -9.65 -8.51
CA GLY A 42 9.83 -8.91 -8.73
C GLY A 42 10.66 -8.61 -7.46
N PHE A 43 11.98 -8.73 -7.58
CA PHE A 43 12.92 -8.39 -6.51
C PHE A 43 13.06 -6.87 -6.30
N PHE A 44 12.77 -6.01 -7.29
CA PHE A 44 12.85 -4.54 -7.18
C PHE A 44 11.89 -3.83 -8.14
N ASN A 45 11.08 -2.91 -7.64
CA ASN A 45 10.18 -2.07 -8.44
C ASN A 45 10.83 -0.69 -8.65
N GLY A 46 10.88 -0.21 -9.90
CA GLY A 46 11.34 1.16 -10.22
C GLY A 46 10.48 2.27 -9.61
N ASN A 47 9.22 1.96 -9.26
CA ASN A 47 8.30 2.87 -8.58
C ASN A 47 8.36 2.75 -7.04
N SER A 48 9.15 1.82 -6.50
CA SER A 48 9.34 1.69 -5.05
C SER A 48 10.64 2.36 -4.61
N MET A 49 10.71 2.74 -3.34
CA MET A 49 11.91 3.37 -2.77
C MET A 49 13.15 2.48 -3.01
N ARG A 50 14.28 3.09 -3.42
CA ARG A 50 15.55 2.38 -3.66
C ARG A 50 15.88 1.48 -2.47
N GLY A 51 16.14 0.19 -2.70
CA GLY A 51 16.37 -0.80 -1.63
C GLY A 51 15.12 -1.51 -1.09
N THR A 52 13.97 -1.42 -1.78
CA THR A 52 12.74 -2.12 -1.39
C THR A 52 12.22 -3.07 -2.48
N THR A 53 11.79 -4.26 -2.06
CA THR A 53 11.28 -5.30 -2.95
C THR A 53 9.78 -5.12 -3.22
N PHE A 54 9.25 -5.68 -4.32
CA PHE A 54 7.80 -5.67 -4.57
C PHE A 54 7.02 -6.30 -3.41
N HIS A 55 7.59 -7.35 -2.80
CA HIS A 55 7.00 -8.03 -1.66
C HIS A 55 6.85 -7.08 -0.45
N ALA A 56 7.88 -6.31 -0.11
CA ALA A 56 7.81 -5.39 1.02
C ALA A 56 6.74 -4.29 0.83
N VAL A 57 6.60 -3.78 -0.40
CA VAL A 57 5.55 -2.80 -0.73
C VAL A 57 4.16 -3.43 -0.71
N ALA A 58 4.03 -4.67 -1.20
CA ALA A 58 2.78 -5.41 -1.12
C ALA A 58 2.32 -5.62 0.32
N MET A 59 3.25 -5.99 1.21
CA MET A 59 2.99 -6.17 2.63
C MET A 59 2.56 -4.86 3.30
N TRP A 60 3.14 -3.72 2.90
CA TRP A 60 2.68 -2.41 3.36
C TRP A 60 1.23 -2.12 2.95
N HIS A 61 0.87 -2.34 1.67
CA HIS A 61 -0.52 -2.17 1.24
C HIS A 61 -1.48 -3.11 1.98
N LEU A 62 -1.06 -4.36 2.22
CA LEU A 62 -1.85 -5.34 2.97
C LEU A 62 -2.11 -4.86 4.41
N ALA A 63 -1.07 -4.37 5.10
CA ALA A 63 -1.18 -3.84 6.46
C ALA A 63 -2.14 -2.65 6.52
N HIS A 64 -2.03 -1.69 5.58
CA HIS A 64 -2.95 -0.56 5.48
C HIS A 64 -4.40 -0.98 5.24
N ALA A 65 -4.63 -1.98 4.38
CA ALA A 65 -5.98 -2.50 4.15
C ALA A 65 -6.59 -3.13 5.41
N ARG A 66 -5.78 -3.74 6.28
CA ARG A 66 -6.23 -4.32 7.56
C ARG A 66 -6.58 -3.24 8.57
N VAL A 67 -5.76 -2.21 8.70
CA VAL A 67 -6.03 -1.06 9.58
C VAL A 67 -7.34 -0.36 9.19
N LEU A 68 -7.58 -0.19 7.89
CA LEU A 68 -8.83 0.39 7.38
C LEU A 68 -10.06 -0.53 7.56
N ALA A 69 -9.89 -1.79 7.92
CA ALA A 69 -11.01 -2.71 8.18
C ALA A 69 -11.38 -2.77 9.68
N GLN A 70 -10.52 -2.27 10.56
CA GLN A 70 -10.74 -2.23 12.01
C GLN A 70 -11.42 -0.93 12.47
N ARG A 71 -11.66 0.01 11.55
CA ARG A 71 -12.42 1.24 11.73
C ARG A 71 -13.75 1.11 11.00
#